data_AF-A0A6L9ZNL2-F1
#
_entry.id   AF-A0A6L9ZNL2-F1
#
_cell.length_a   1.000
_cell.length_b   1.000
_cell.length_c   1.000
_cell.angle_alpha   90.00
_cell.angle_beta   90.00
_cell.angle_gamma   90.00
#
_symmetry.space_group_name_H-M   'P 1'
#
loop_
_entity.id
_entity.type
_entity.pdbx_description
1 polymer ?
#
loop_
_entity_poly.entity_id
_entity_poly.type
_entity_poly.pdbx_seq_one_letter_code
_entity_poly.pdbx_strand_id
1 'polypeptide(L)'
;MLHLLYILAFTTVAVLAVRNLIRSLLTVGLESQSSPSNQGRPFRDSDSKSRRIPHPELLDESGNFIDEPLLVMRSVNVQEARQQLDAIYNSELESSSETRDEKDK
;
A
#
# COMPACT_ATOMS: atom_id res chain seq x y z
N MET A 1 39.01 -32.15 -1.27
CA MET A 1 37.90 -32.65 -0.43
C MET A 1 36.96 -31.55 0.08
N LEU A 2 37.41 -30.34 0.45
CA LEU A 2 36.53 -29.22 0.87
C LEU A 2 35.63 -28.64 -0.23
N HIS A 3 35.89 -28.97 -1.50
CA HIS A 3 35.13 -28.48 -2.64
C HIS A 3 33.65 -28.86 -2.60
N LEU A 4 33.32 -30.05 -2.06
CA LEU A 4 31.94 -30.50 -1.88
C LEU A 4 31.16 -29.59 -0.92
N LEU A 5 31.80 -29.12 0.16
CA LEU A 5 31.19 -28.14 1.08
C LEU A 5 31.00 -26.78 0.42
N TYR A 6 31.92 -26.33 -0.44
CA TYR A 6 31.76 -25.08 -1.18
C TYR A 6 30.59 -25.11 -2.15
N ILE A 7 30.44 -26.21 -2.91
CA ILE A 7 29.30 -26.38 -3.82
C ILE A 7 27.99 -26.43 -3.02
N LEU A 8 27.98 -27.10 -1.87
CA LEU A 8 26.80 -27.14 -1.00
C LEU A 8 26.44 -25.77 -0.43
N ALA A 9 27.40 -25.02 0.11
CA ALA A 9 27.16 -23.66 0.62
C ALA A 9 26.75 -22.67 -0.49
N PHE A 10 27.31 -22.81 -1.69
CA PHE A 10 26.95 -21.97 -2.83
C PHE A 10 25.52 -22.25 -3.31
N THR A 11 25.12 -23.53 -3.42
CA THR A 11 23.77 -23.93 -3.87
C THR A 11 22.70 -23.49 -2.87
N THR A 12 22.85 -23.86 -1.60
CA THR A 12 22.79 -22.95 -0.46
C THR A 12 22.18 -21.55 -0.68
N VAL A 13 23.12 -20.61 -0.79
CA VAL A 13 22.89 -19.18 -0.95
C VAL A 13 22.17 -18.86 -2.26
N ALA A 14 22.51 -19.55 -3.35
CA ALA A 14 21.91 -19.31 -4.67
C ALA A 14 20.40 -19.58 -4.67
N VAL A 15 19.95 -20.68 -4.07
CA VAL A 15 18.52 -21.01 -3.96
C VAL A 15 17.78 -19.97 -3.10
N LEU A 16 18.40 -19.54 -1.99
CA LEU A 16 17.83 -18.48 -1.15
C LEU A 16 17.71 -17.15 -1.90
N ALA A 17 18.73 -16.77 -2.66
CA ALA A 17 18.76 -15.55 -3.45
C ALA A 17 17.71 -15.58 -4.57
N VAL A 18 17.61 -16.68 -5.33
CA VAL A 18 16.60 -16.82 -6.39
C VAL A 18 15.18 -16.78 -5.79
N ARG A 19 14.94 -17.43 -4.65
CA ARG A 19 13.63 -17.35 -3.97
C ARG A 19 13.33 -15.94 -3.48
N ASN A 20 14.32 -15.22 -2.98
CA ASN A 20 14.18 -13.82 -2.58
C ASN A 20 13.88 -12.91 -3.78
N LEU A 21 14.59 -13.12 -4.89
CA LEU A 21 14.38 -12.40 -6.15
C LEU A 21 12.99 -12.64 -6.71
N ILE A 22 12.51 -13.89 -6.76
CA ILE A 22 11.15 -14.21 -7.21
C ILE A 22 10.11 -13.52 -6.33
N ARG A 23 10.27 -13.54 -5.00
CA ARG A 23 9.38 -12.82 -4.09
C ARG A 23 9.39 -11.32 -4.35
N SER A 24 10.57 -10.72 -4.50
CA SER A 24 10.73 -9.29 -4.80
C SER A 24 10.10 -8.93 -6.14
N LEU A 25 10.31 -9.74 -7.19
CA LEU A 25 9.71 -9.55 -8.51
C LEU A 25 8.19 -9.71 -8.50
N LEU A 26 7.64 -10.64 -7.72
CA LEU A 26 6.19 -10.79 -7.57
C LEU A 26 5.60 -9.61 -6.80
N THR A 27 6.22 -9.18 -5.70
CA THR A 27 5.78 -7.98 -4.98
C THR A 27 5.82 -6.75 -5.87
N VAL A 28 6.94 -6.48 -6.54
CA VAL A 28 7.11 -5.30 -7.42
C VAL A 28 6.27 -5.40 -8.69
N GLY A 29 6.10 -6.59 -9.26
CA GLY A 29 5.28 -6.83 -10.45
C GLY A 29 3.77 -6.78 -10.18
N LEU A 30 3.35 -7.05 -8.93
CA LEU A 30 1.99 -6.83 -8.47
C LEU A 30 1.77 -5.37 -8.09
N GLU A 31 2.78 -4.67 -7.53
CA GLU A 31 2.75 -3.22 -7.25
C GLU A 31 2.69 -2.37 -8.54
N SER A 32 3.20 -2.86 -9.67
CA SER A 32 3.10 -2.16 -10.95
C SER A 32 1.73 -2.30 -11.64
N GLN A 33 0.92 -3.28 -11.22
CA GLN A 33 -0.47 -3.47 -11.69
C GLN A 33 -1.53 -3.09 -10.65
N SER A 34 -1.20 -3.15 -9.36
CA SER A 34 -2.06 -2.75 -8.26
C SER A 34 -1.63 -1.37 -7.84
N SER A 35 -2.44 -0.36 -8.15
CA SER A 35 -2.32 0.94 -7.47
C SER A 35 -2.21 0.71 -5.96
N PRO A 36 -1.39 1.48 -5.23
CA PRO A 36 -1.11 1.24 -3.83
C PRO A 36 -2.30 1.64 -2.97
N SER A 37 -3.37 0.84 -2.96
CA SER A 37 -4.40 0.91 -1.93
C SER A 37 -4.03 -0.06 -0.80
N ASN A 38 -3.28 0.50 0.14
CA ASN A 38 -3.55 0.25 1.55
C ASN A 38 -3.09 -1.10 2.12
N GLN A 39 -1.78 -1.33 2.17
CA GLN A 39 -1.20 -2.25 3.18
C GLN A 39 -1.21 -1.59 4.56
N GLY A 40 -2.42 -1.35 5.08
CA GLY A 40 -2.68 -0.90 6.44
C GLY A 40 -2.56 -2.05 7.43
N ARG A 41 -1.73 -1.85 8.45
CA ARG A 41 -1.52 -2.68 9.66
C ARG A 41 -2.79 -3.39 10.15
N PRO A 42 -2.69 -4.60 10.76
CA PRO A 42 -3.83 -5.21 11.42
C PRO A 42 -4.07 -4.43 12.72
N PHE A 43 -4.92 -3.41 12.65
CA PHE A 43 -5.48 -2.79 13.85
C PHE A 43 -6.40 -3.85 14.47
N ARG A 44 -5.90 -4.47 15.54
CA ARG A 44 -6.72 -5.17 16.52
C ARG A 44 -7.70 -4.16 17.07
N ASP A 45 -8.89 -4.09 16.47
CA ASP A 45 -10.01 -3.44 17.13
C ASP A 45 -11.12 -4.44 17.42
N SER A 46 -11.45 -4.40 18.70
CA SER A 46 -12.47 -5.14 19.41
C SER A 46 -13.86 -4.98 18.82
N ASP A 47 -14.64 -6.05 18.95
CA ASP A 47 -16.08 -6.05 19.19
C ASP A 47 -16.86 -4.78 18.81
N SER A 48 -17.36 -4.73 17.58
CA SER A 48 -18.73 -4.26 17.37
C SER A 48 -19.30 -4.91 16.11
N LYS A 49 -20.20 -5.85 16.35
CA LYS A 49 -21.03 -6.52 15.35
C LYS A 49 -22.10 -5.56 14.82
N SER A 50 -21.68 -4.40 14.33
CA SER A 50 -22.51 -3.56 13.47
C SER A 50 -22.32 -4.10 12.06
N ARG A 51 -23.34 -4.78 11.56
CA ARG A 51 -23.39 -5.25 10.17
C ARG A 51 -23.36 -4.00 9.29
N ARG A 52 -22.17 -3.50 8.95
CA ARG A 52 -21.98 -2.39 8.02
C ARG A 52 -22.57 -2.85 6.69
N ILE A 53 -23.78 -2.40 6.39
CA ILE A 53 -24.37 -2.60 5.08
C ILE A 53 -23.50 -1.78 4.13
N PRO A 54 -22.78 -2.41 3.20
CA PRO A 54 -21.95 -1.66 2.27
C PRO A 54 -22.85 -0.74 1.44
N HIS A 55 -22.47 0.52 1.31
CA HIS A 55 -23.15 1.44 0.42
C HIS A 55 -23.02 0.90 -1.01
N PRO A 56 -24.09 0.89 -1.82
CA PRO A 56 -24.08 0.28 -3.15
C PRO A 56 -23.10 0.98 -4.11
N GLU A 57 -22.72 2.23 -3.83
CA GLU A 57 -21.70 2.98 -4.59
C GLU A 57 -20.28 2.45 -4.39
N LEU A 58 -20.05 1.62 -3.37
CA LEU A 58 -18.76 0.98 -3.12
C LEU A 58 -18.68 -0.42 -3.73
N LEU A 59 -19.65 -0.80 -4.57
CA LEU A 59 -19.71 -2.11 -5.21
C LEU A 59 -19.60 -1.97 -6.73
N ASP A 60 -18.77 -2.81 -7.35
CA ASP A 60 -18.65 -2.92 -8.80
C ASP A 60 -19.90 -3.60 -9.39
N GLU A 61 -19.97 -3.67 -10.73
CA GLU A 61 -21.07 -4.36 -11.45
C GLU A 61 -21.20 -5.85 -11.06
N SER A 62 -20.16 -6.43 -10.48
CA SER A 62 -20.10 -7.82 -10.02
C SER A 62 -20.38 -7.98 -8.51
N GLY A 63 -20.63 -6.88 -7.78
CA GLY A 63 -20.89 -6.86 -6.34
C GLY A 63 -19.64 -6.98 -5.45
N ASN A 64 -18.43 -6.79 -5.99
CA ASN A 64 -17.20 -6.69 -5.22
C ASN A 64 -16.96 -5.27 -4.75
N PHE A 65 -16.24 -5.10 -3.66
CA PHE A 65 -15.86 -3.78 -3.18
C PHE A 65 -14.92 -3.07 -4.16
N ILE A 66 -15.22 -1.81 -4.47
CA ILE A 66 -14.34 -0.94 -5.25
C ILE A 66 -13.39 -0.23 -4.28
N ASP A 67 -12.08 -0.30 -4.54
CA ASP A 67 -11.03 0.34 -3.74
C ASP A 67 -10.77 1.80 -4.15
N GLU A 68 -11.69 2.41 -4.91
CA GLU A 68 -11.53 3.80 -5.36
C GLU A 68 -11.88 4.79 -4.23
N PRO A 69 -11.14 5.91 -4.12
CA PRO A 69 -11.48 6.93 -3.14
C PRO A 69 -12.88 7.48 -3.46
N LEU A 70 -13.75 7.51 -2.45
CA LEU A 70 -15.13 7.98 -2.57
C LEU A 70 -15.19 9.40 -3.17
N LEU A 71 -15.54 9.51 -4.46
CA LEU A 71 -15.65 10.78 -5.16
C LEU A 71 -17.06 11.36 -4.98
N VAL A 72 -17.22 12.27 -4.02
CA VAL A 72 -18.49 13.00 -3.83
C VAL A 72 -18.48 14.28 -4.65
N MET A 73 -19.32 14.35 -5.69
CA MET A 73 -19.52 15.57 -6.47
C MET A 73 -20.19 16.64 -5.60
N ARG A 74 -19.49 17.77 -5.37
CA ARG A 74 -20.02 18.95 -4.66
C ARG A 74 -20.01 20.16 -5.58
N SER A 75 -21.03 21.00 -5.49
CA SER A 75 -21.02 22.33 -6.14
C SER A 75 -20.16 23.29 -5.32
N VAL A 76 -18.93 23.55 -5.75
CA VAL A 76 -17.99 24.47 -5.09
C VAL A 76 -17.57 25.59 -6.04
N ASN A 77 -17.17 26.74 -5.49
CA ASN A 77 -16.60 27.82 -6.28
C ASN A 77 -15.14 27.50 -6.68
N VAL A 78 -14.66 28.09 -7.78
CA VAL A 78 -13.32 27.84 -8.33
C VAL A 78 -12.21 28.15 -7.32
N GLN A 79 -12.36 29.22 -6.53
CA GLN A 79 -11.38 29.60 -5.53
C GLN A 79 -11.30 28.59 -4.38
N GLU A 80 -12.44 28.06 -3.95
CA GLU A 80 -12.53 27.05 -2.89
C GLU A 80 -11.95 25.71 -3.35
N ALA A 81 -12.24 25.30 -4.60
CA ALA A 81 -11.66 24.11 -5.20
C ALA A 81 -10.13 24.19 -5.25
N ARG A 82 -9.58 25.36 -5.61
CA ARG A 82 -8.12 25.60 -5.61
C ARG A 82 -7.54 25.46 -4.21
N GLN A 83 -8.16 26.09 -3.22
CA GLN A 83 -7.69 26.04 -1.84
C GLN A 83 -7.71 24.62 -1.26
N GLN A 84 -8.74 23.83 -1.57
CA GLN A 84 -8.83 22.43 -1.16
C GLN A 84 -7.74 21.56 -1.81
N LEU A 85 -7.43 21.79 -3.09
CA LEU A 85 -6.33 21.11 -3.78
C LEU A 85 -4.97 21.46 -3.18
N ASP A 86 -4.73 22.73 -2.90
CA ASP A 86 -3.49 23.19 -2.26
C ASP A 86 -3.33 22.56 -0.86
N ALA A 87 -4.42 22.40 -0.10
CA ALA A 87 -4.40 21.75 1.20
C ALA A 87 -4.03 20.25 1.13
N ILE A 88 -4.59 19.52 0.17
CA ILE A 88 -4.25 18.10 -0.06
C ILE A 88 -2.77 17.96 -0.41
N TYR A 89 -2.28 18.76 -1.36
CA TYR A 89 -0.89 18.70 -1.82
C TYR A 89 0.12 18.97 -0.69
N ASN A 90 -0.12 19.98 0.14
CA ASN A 90 0.77 20.32 1.24
C ASN A 90 0.76 19.27 2.36
N SER A 91 -0.39 18.64 2.62
CA SER A 91 -0.51 17.59 3.65
C SER A 91 0.29 16.32 3.31
N GLU A 92 0.34 15.94 2.03
CA GLU A 92 1.16 14.81 1.58
C GLU A 92 2.66 15.09 1.74
N LEU A 93 3.08 16.32 1.45
CA LEU A 93 4.47 16.74 1.61
C LEU A 93 4.91 16.75 3.08
N GLU A 94 4.08 17.24 4.01
CA GLU A 94 4.39 17.27 5.45
C GLU A 94 4.55 15.86 6.05
N SER A 95 3.67 14.93 5.65
CA SER A 95 3.76 13.53 6.07
C SER A 95 5.05 12.82 5.60
N SER A 96 5.62 13.27 4.48
CA SER A 96 6.87 12.73 3.93
C SER A 96 8.13 13.25 4.65
N SER A 97 8.04 14.39 5.35
CA SER A 97 9.14 14.97 6.12
C SER A 97 9.26 14.42 7.55
N GLU A 98 8.16 14.07 8.22
CA GLU A 98 8.20 13.60 9.62
C GLU A 98 8.91 12.24 9.80
N THR A 99 8.99 11.40 8.76
CA THR A 99 9.67 10.10 8.83
C THR A 99 11.20 10.18 8.84
N ARG A 100 11.80 11.36 8.64
CA ARG A 100 13.26 11.54 8.62
C ARG A 100 13.84 12.04 9.94
N ASP A 101 13.08 12.73 10.77
CA ASP A 101 13.62 13.43 11.95
C ASP A 101 13.68 12.56 13.24
N GLU A 102 13.07 11.37 13.27
CA GLU A 102 13.10 10.49 14.46
C GLU A 102 14.29 9.51 14.48
N LYS A 103 15.14 9.49 13.45
CA LYS A 103 16.28 8.55 13.35
C LYS A 103 17.63 9.12 13.79
N ASP A 104 17.69 10.40 14.13
CA ASP A 104 18.94 11.13 14.45
C ASP A 104 19.00 11.65 15.91
N LYS A 105 18.35 10.97 16.86
CA LYS A 105 18.50 11.30 18.29
C LYS A 105 18.93 10.14 19.16
#